data_AF-A0A924HAC6-F1
#
_entry.id   AF-A0A924HAC6-F1
#
_cell.length_a   1.000
_cell.length_b   1.000
_cell.length_c   1.000
_cell.angle_alpha   90.00
_cell.angle_beta   90.00
_cell.angle_gamma   90.00
#
_symmetry.space_group_name_H-M   'P 1'
#
loop_
_entity.id
_entity.type
_entity.pdbx_description
1 polymer ?
#
loop_
_entity_poly.entity_id
_entity_poly.type
_entity_poly.pdbx_seq_one_letter_code
_entity_poly.pdbx_strand_id
1 'polypeptide(L)' 'MNAAKEFNQYIAYLSEGLGHADRHAGLSGYCTGLMLPLSRKSVEPMAARVDPLHASARHQ' A
#
# COMPACT_ATOMS: atom_id res chain seq x y z
N MET A 1 8.02 18.22 10.10
CA MET A 1 7.64 17.30 9.00
C MET A 1 6.54 16.39 9.50
N ASN A 2 5.44 16.27 8.75
CA ASN A 2 4.39 15.32 9.05
C ASN A 2 4.55 14.16 8.08
N ALA A 3 5.23 13.10 8.54
CA ALA A 3 5.61 11.97 7.70
C ALA A 3 4.42 11.33 6.98
N ALA A 4 3.25 11.29 7.60
CA ALA A 4 2.03 10.77 6.96
C ALA A 4 1.55 11.67 5.82
N LYS A 5 1.61 12.99 5.99
CA LYS A 5 1.26 13.95 4.93
C LYS A 5 2.24 13.87 3.75
N GLU A 6 3.53 13.80 4.05
CA GLU A 6 4.60 13.69 3.04
C GLU A 6 4.52 12.37 2.28
N PHE A 7 4.28 11.25 3.00
CA PHE A 7 4.04 9.96 2.39
C PHE A 7 2.84 9.99 1.44
N ASN A 8 1.69 10.50 1.90
CA ASN A 8 0.49 10.58 1.07
C ASN A 8 0.71 11.43 -0.18
N GLN A 9 1.42 12.56 -0.06
CA GLN A 9 1.74 13.41 -1.20
C GLN A 9 2.68 12.71 -2.20
N TYR A 10 3.68 11.99 -1.70
CA TYR A 10 4.59 11.23 -2.53
C TYR A 10 3.90 10.07 -3.27
N ILE A 11 3.02 9.33 -2.59
CA ILE A 11 2.23 8.26 -3.21
C ILE A 11 1.26 8.82 -4.25
N ALA A 12 0.63 9.98 -3.98
CA ALA A 12 -0.23 10.65 -4.96
C ALA A 12 0.54 10.99 -6.24
N TYR A 13 1.72 11.58 -6.10
CA TYR A 13 2.62 11.88 -7.23
C TYR A 13 3.03 10.62 -8.01
N LEU A 14 3.44 9.54 -7.33
CA LEU A 14 3.78 8.28 -8.01
C LEU A 14 2.58 7.65 -8.73
N SER A 15 1.36 7.83 -8.19
CA SER A 15 0.14 7.26 -8.76
C SER A 15 -0.22 7.90 -10.11
N GLU A 16 0.18 9.14 -10.37
CA GLU A 16 -0.03 9.79 -11.67
C GLU A 16 0.65 9.01 -12.82
N GLY A 17 1.79 8.35 -12.54
CA GLY A 17 2.48 7.48 -13.50
C GLY A 17 1.80 6.12 -13.73
N LEU A 18 0.83 5.74 -12.88
CA LEU A 18 0.09 4.49 -12.98
C LEU A 18 -1.17 4.61 -13.84
N GLY A 19 -1.48 5.74 -14.48
CA GLY A 19 -2.60 5.84 -15.42
C GLY A 19 -3.98 5.55 -14.80
N HIS A 20 -4.46 4.31 -14.84
CA HIS A 20 -5.79 3.92 -14.33
C HIS A 20 -5.93 4.15 -12.81
N ALA A 21 -7.05 4.78 -12.42
CA ALA A 21 -7.35 5.17 -11.05
C ALA A 21 -7.49 4.00 -10.06
N ASP A 22 -7.88 2.81 -10.54
CA ASP A 22 -7.98 1.59 -9.74
C ASP A 22 -6.61 1.12 -9.21
N ARG A 23 -5.52 1.42 -9.93
CA ARG A 23 -4.14 1.08 -9.51
C ARG A 23 -3.63 1.94 -8.36
N HIS A 24 -4.26 3.08 -8.08
CA HIS A 24 -3.84 3.99 -7.00
C HIS A 24 -4.02 3.32 -5.63
N ALA A 25 -5.16 2.64 -5.43
CA ALA A 25 -5.46 1.93 -4.19
C ALA A 25 -4.51 0.74 -3.96
N GLY A 26 -4.12 0.06 -5.05
CA GLY A 26 -3.12 -1.01 -5.03
C GLY A 26 -1.74 -0.51 -4.64
N LEU A 27 -1.24 0.56 -5.28
CA LEU A 27 0.05 1.17 -4.96
C LEU A 27 0.10 1.65 -3.51
N SER A 28 -0.92 2.41 -3.09
CA SER A 28 -0.99 2.93 -1.72
C SER A 28 -0.97 1.81 -0.70
N GLY A 29 -1.81 0.77 -0.88
CA GLY A 29 -1.83 -0.39 0.01
C GLY A 29 -0.50 -1.14 0.07
N TYR A 30 0.15 -1.34 -1.08
CA TYR A 30 1.45 -2.00 -1.16
C TYR A 30 2.55 -1.21 -0.43
N CYS A 31 2.67 0.09 -0.73
CA CYS A 31 3.67 0.95 -0.10
C CYS A 31 3.46 1.10 1.41
N THR A 32 2.20 1.20 1.86
CA THR A 32 1.88 1.18 3.30
C THR A 32 2.28 -0.16 3.92
N GLY A 33 1.99 -1.28 3.26
CA GLY A 33 2.40 -2.61 3.70
C GLY A 33 3.92 -2.75 3.88
N LEU A 34 4.71 -2.16 2.97
CA LEU A 34 6.18 -2.20 3.03
C LEU A 34 6.78 -1.46 4.24
N MET A 35 6.02 -0.53 4.82
CA MET A 35 6.39 0.22 6.02
C MET A 35 5.98 -0.48 7.32
N LEU A 36 5.18 -1.55 7.25
CA LEU A 36 4.78 -2.30 8.45
C LEU A 36 5.97 -3.12 9.00
N PRO A 37 6.03 -3.32 10.33
CA PRO A 37 7.06 -4.14 10.97
C PRO A 37 6.78 -5.63 10.73
N LEU A 38 7.13 -6.11 9.53
CA LEU A 38 6.94 -7.48 9.08
C LEU A 38 8.28 -8.16 8.85
N SER A 39 8.41 -9.40 9.32
CA SER A 39 9.58 -10.23 9.07
C SER A 39 9.74 -10.60 7.59
N ARG A 40 8.64 -10.65 6.83
CA ARG A 40 8.61 -10.92 5.38
C ARG A 40 7.83 -9.84 4.65
N LYS A 41 8.49 -9.15 3.71
CA LYS A 41 7.90 -8.11 2.85
C LYS A 41 7.36 -8.69 1.55
N SER A 42 6.23 -9.38 1.64
CA SER A 42 5.51 -9.97 0.50
C SER A 42 4.03 -9.60 0.58
N VAL A 43 3.33 -9.63 -0.56
CA VAL A 43 1.94 -9.14 -0.69
C VAL A 43 1.01 -9.82 0.32
N GLU A 44 1.16 -11.13 0.52
CA GLU A 44 0.33 -11.90 1.46
C GLU A 44 0.51 -11.49 2.94
N PRO A 45 1.73 -11.51 3.53
CA PRO A 45 1.94 -11.00 4.89
C PRO A 45 1.52 -9.54 5.08
N MET A 46 1.65 -8.71 4.04
CA MET A 46 1.23 -7.31 4.08
C MET A 46 -0.29 -7.19 4.07
N ALA A 47 -0.98 -7.90 3.18
CA ALA A 47 -2.44 -7.95 3.10
C ALA A 47 -3.05 -8.40 4.43
N ALA A 48 -2.53 -9.47 5.02
CA ALA A 48 -2.95 -9.99 6.32
C ALA A 48 -2.78 -9.00 7.48
N ARG A 49 -1.93 -7.99 7.33
CA ARG A 49 -1.65 -6.99 8.38
C ARG A 49 -2.30 -5.64 8.11
N VAL A 50 -2.56 -5.31 6.85
CA VAL A 50 -3.29 -4.09 6.44
C VAL A 50 -4.79 -4.28 6.59
N ASP A 51 -5.33 -5.43 6.19
CA ASP A 51 -6.76 -5.77 6.31
C ASP A 51 -6.91 -7.28 6.56
N PRO A 52 -6.82 -7.72 7.84
CA PRO A 52 -6.87 -9.13 8.19
C PRO A 52 -8.17 -9.84 7.76
N LEU A 53 -9.27 -9.09 7.65
CA LEU A 53 -10.60 -9.64 7.30
C LEU A 53 -10.76 -9.81 5.78
N HIS A 54 -10.00 -9.06 4.98
CA HIS A 54 -10.07 -9.10 3.52
C HIS A 54 -8.70 -9.39 2.89
N ALA A 55 -7.83 -10.11 3.60
CA ALA A 55 -6.48 -10.41 3.14
C ALA A 55 -6.47 -11.08 1.75
N SER A 56 -7.38 -12.03 1.53
CA SER A 56 -7.61 -12.73 0.25
C SER A 56 -7.93 -11.80 -0.92
N ALA A 57 -8.77 -10.80 -0.70
CA ALA A 57 -9.11 -9.81 -1.74
C ALA A 57 -7.96 -8.84 -2.04
N ARG A 58 -6.98 -8.71 -1.13
CA ARG A 58 -5.88 -7.74 -1.21
C ARG A 58 -4.58 -8.31 -1.80
N HIS A 59 -4.48 -9.63 -1.95
CA HIS A 59 -3.30 -10.32 -2.51
C HIS A 59 -3.61 -11.29 -3.66
N GLN A 60 -4.85 -11.31 -4.17
CA GLN A 60 -5.20 -11.92 -5.46
C GLN A 60 -4.73 -11.03 -6.61
#